data_AF-A0A3R7FJQ2-F1
#
_entry.id   AF-A0A3R7FJQ2-F1
#
_cell.length_a   1.000
_cell.length_b   1.000
_cell.length_c   1.000
_cell.angle_alpha   90.00
_cell.angle_beta   90.00
_cell.angle_gamma   90.00
#
_symmetry.space_group_name_H-M   'P 1'
#
loop_
_entity.id
_entity.type
_entity.pdbx_description
1 polymer ?
#
loop_
_entity_poly.entity_id
_entity_poly.type
_entity_poly.pdbx_seq_one_letter_code
_entity_poly.pdbx_strand_id
1 'polypeptide(L)'
;MRRHRVGTSLYAGVLFVVLGTLAWASGQPFIFPSLGPSAFVLAFHRDGDRTGLVSVVASHLIGGLAGLAAYSLLAGGVSLVADPTAFSTAGLRLVASATLSLVVTSWGMIATDTVHAPACATTLIVSLGLLSTPLQVAVIVVGVAVLVAFHALALSAYHRATEPFRTGPVDG
;
A
#
# COMPACT_ATOMS: atom_id res chain seq x y z
N MET A 1 -13.57 26.03 2.31
CA MET A 1 -12.26 25.45 1.90
C MET A 1 -11.38 24.97 3.07
N ARG A 2 -11.12 25.75 4.14
CA ARG A 2 -10.28 25.29 5.28
C ARG A 2 -10.84 24.07 6.05
N ARG A 3 -12.14 24.01 6.34
CA ARG A 3 -12.78 22.88 7.06
C ARG A 3 -12.60 21.52 6.36
N HIS A 4 -12.72 21.49 5.02
CA HIS A 4 -12.52 20.26 4.24
C HIS A 4 -11.08 19.77 4.32
N ARG A 5 -10.09 20.66 4.25
CA ARG A 5 -8.65 20.32 4.36
C ARG A 5 -8.29 19.75 5.73
N VAL A 6 -8.84 20.33 6.80
CA VAL A 6 -8.65 19.83 8.17
C VAL A 6 -9.28 18.45 8.31
N GLY A 7 -10.50 18.23 7.78
CA GLY A 7 -11.16 16.94 7.79
C GLY A 7 -10.39 15.84 7.04
N THR A 8 -9.83 16.15 5.87
CA THR A 8 -8.96 15.22 5.12
C THR A 8 -7.69 14.88 5.90
N SER A 9 -7.05 15.87 6.52
CA SER A 9 -5.81 15.67 7.27
C SER A 9 -6.03 14.83 8.53
N LEU A 10 -7.11 15.09 9.28
CA LEU A 10 -7.49 14.29 10.44
C LEU A 10 -7.80 12.84 10.05
N TYR A 11 -8.50 12.64 8.93
CA TYR A 11 -8.81 11.31 8.44
C TYR A 11 -7.58 10.53 7.98
N ALA A 12 -6.65 11.19 7.29
CA ALA A 12 -5.34 10.61 6.99
C ALA A 12 -4.63 10.17 8.28
N GLY A 13 -4.67 11.01 9.31
CA GLY A 13 -4.18 10.68 10.66
C GLY A 13 -4.80 9.40 11.24
N VAL A 14 -6.13 9.24 11.14
CA VAL A 14 -6.82 8.01 11.58
C VAL A 14 -6.32 6.79 10.81
N LEU A 15 -6.19 6.87 9.48
CA LEU A 15 -5.65 5.78 8.67
C LEU A 15 -4.20 5.44 9.06
N PHE A 16 -3.37 6.46 9.36
CA PHE A 16 -2.01 6.24 9.84
C PHE A 16 -1.96 5.57 11.22
N VAL A 17 -2.91 5.86 12.12
CA VAL A 17 -3.01 5.16 13.41
C VAL A 17 -3.35 3.68 13.21
N VAL A 18 -4.26 3.36 12.28
CA VAL A 18 -4.56 1.96 11.90
C VAL A 18 -3.27 1.27 11.41
N LEU A 19 -2.54 1.90 10.50
CA LEU A 19 -1.27 1.36 9.99
C LEU A 19 -0.20 1.22 11.08
N GLY A 20 -0.06 2.21 11.95
CA GLY A 20 0.89 2.17 13.07
C GLY A 20 0.56 1.03 14.04
N THR A 21 -0.72 0.79 14.30
CA THR A 21 -1.18 -0.32 15.13
C THR A 21 -0.86 -1.67 14.48
N LEU A 22 -1.09 -1.81 13.17
CA LEU A 22 -0.75 -3.03 12.42
C LEU A 22 0.76 -3.29 12.41
N ALA A 23 1.56 -2.25 12.16
CA ALA A 23 3.02 -2.35 12.16
C ALA A 23 3.56 -2.75 13.55
N TRP A 24 3.00 -2.17 14.61
CA TRP A 24 3.34 -2.50 15.99
C TRP A 24 2.93 -3.93 16.37
N ALA A 25 1.69 -4.33 16.08
CA ALA A 25 1.15 -5.65 16.42
C ALA A 25 1.83 -6.80 15.65
N SER A 26 2.23 -6.57 14.40
CA SER A 26 2.92 -7.57 13.56
C SER A 26 4.44 -7.60 13.77
N GLY A 27 5.01 -6.61 14.46
CA GLY A 27 6.46 -6.43 14.57
C GLY A 27 7.15 -6.12 13.23
N GLN A 28 6.41 -5.69 12.21
CA GLN A 28 6.93 -5.39 10.87
C GLN A 28 6.85 -3.87 10.59
N PRO A 29 7.84 -3.06 11.00
CA PRO A 29 7.78 -1.61 10.86
C PRO A 29 7.75 -1.15 9.38
N PHE A 30 8.31 -1.94 8.46
CA PHE A 30 8.31 -1.63 7.02
C PHE A 30 6.93 -1.70 6.35
N ILE A 31 5.90 -2.19 7.03
CA ILE A 31 4.51 -2.01 6.58
C ILE A 31 4.17 -0.52 6.45
N PHE A 32 4.69 0.33 7.33
CA PHE A 32 4.34 1.75 7.34
C PHE A 32 4.88 2.52 6.12
N PRO A 33 6.17 2.40 5.74
CA PRO A 33 6.66 2.95 4.46
C PRO A 33 5.95 2.39 3.21
N SER A 34 5.49 1.14 3.25
CA SER A 34 4.71 0.52 2.15
C SER A 34 3.29 1.11 2.04
N LEU A 35 2.55 1.15 3.15
CA LEU A 35 1.12 1.44 3.16
C LEU A 35 0.78 2.89 3.46
N GLY A 36 1.70 3.66 4.02
CA GLY A 36 1.53 5.08 4.32
C GLY A 36 1.09 5.89 3.09
N PRO A 37 1.78 5.79 1.94
CA PRO A 37 1.34 6.47 0.72
C PRO A 37 -0.04 5.99 0.22
N SER A 38 -0.40 4.71 0.41
CA SER A 38 -1.74 4.21 0.10
C SER A 38 -2.81 4.85 0.98
N ALA A 39 -2.58 4.93 2.30
CA ALA A 39 -3.47 5.60 3.24
C ALA A 39 -3.61 7.09 2.91
N PHE A 40 -2.52 7.73 2.52
CA PHE A 40 -2.53 9.11 2.04
C PHE A 40 -3.41 9.25 0.78
N VAL A 41 -3.18 8.45 -0.25
CA VAL A 41 -3.98 8.51 -1.49
C VAL A 41 -5.48 8.28 -1.21
N LEU A 42 -5.81 7.27 -0.40
CA LEU A 42 -7.19 6.97 0.01
C LEU A 42 -7.81 8.13 0.80
N ALA A 43 -7.07 8.80 1.68
CA ALA A 43 -7.61 9.93 2.43
C ALA A 43 -7.96 11.12 1.53
N PHE A 44 -7.20 11.33 0.45
CA PHE A 44 -7.35 12.47 -0.46
C PHE A 44 -8.30 12.20 -1.64
N HIS A 45 -8.49 10.94 -2.05
CA HIS A 45 -9.43 10.53 -3.10
C HIS A 45 -10.59 9.74 -2.49
N ARG A 46 -11.56 10.45 -1.90
CA ARG A 46 -12.69 9.86 -1.18
C ARG A 46 -13.82 9.33 -2.07
N ASP A 47 -13.82 9.63 -3.36
CA ASP A 47 -14.88 9.25 -4.32
C ASP A 47 -14.64 7.85 -4.92
N GLY A 48 -13.96 6.96 -4.19
CA GLY A 48 -13.55 5.66 -4.70
C GLY A 48 -14.72 4.69 -4.86
N ASP A 49 -15.02 4.30 -6.09
CA ASP A 49 -15.84 3.13 -6.38
C ASP A 49 -15.15 1.83 -5.90
N ARG A 50 -15.93 0.77 -5.65
CA ARG A 50 -15.44 -0.53 -5.13
C ARG A 50 -14.33 -1.12 -6.01
N THR A 51 -14.38 -0.88 -7.31
CA THR A 51 -13.37 -1.30 -8.29
C THR A 51 -11.99 -0.72 -7.97
N GLY A 52 -11.90 0.58 -7.65
CA GLY A 52 -10.64 1.24 -7.28
C GLY A 52 -10.03 0.69 -5.99
N LEU A 53 -10.86 0.31 -5.01
CA LEU A 53 -10.40 -0.30 -3.76
C LEU A 53 -9.80 -1.69 -3.98
N VAL A 54 -10.38 -2.49 -4.87
CA VAL A 54 -9.83 -3.81 -5.25
C VAL A 54 -8.49 -3.64 -5.97
N SER A 55 -8.36 -2.63 -6.85
CA SER A 55 -7.09 -2.32 -7.53
C SER A 55 -5.95 -1.98 -6.54
N VAL A 56 -6.25 -1.33 -5.41
CA VAL A 56 -5.25 -1.09 -4.34
C VAL A 56 -4.74 -2.40 -3.75
N VAL A 57 -5.62 -3.37 -3.45
CA VAL A 57 -5.18 -4.66 -2.91
C VAL A 57 -4.42 -5.47 -3.97
N ALA A 58 -4.95 -5.52 -5.19
CA ALA A 58 -4.38 -6.27 -6.30
C ALA A 58 -2.97 -5.78 -6.68
N SER A 59 -2.76 -4.46 -6.76
CA SER A 59 -1.45 -3.87 -7.04
C SER A 59 -0.38 -4.23 -6.00
N HIS A 60 -0.73 -4.19 -4.70
CA HIS A 60 0.18 -4.59 -3.62
C HIS A 60 0.47 -6.08 -3.64
N LEU A 61 -0.52 -6.91 -3.99
CA LEU A 61 -0.30 -8.34 -4.21
C LEU A 61 0.67 -8.59 -5.37
N ILE A 62 0.46 -7.93 -6.52
CA ILE A 62 1.37 -7.99 -7.67
C ILE A 62 2.79 -7.56 -7.25
N GLY A 63 2.92 -6.43 -6.57
CA GLY A 63 4.21 -5.90 -6.12
C GLY A 63 4.92 -6.82 -5.13
N GLY A 64 4.18 -7.37 -4.16
CA GLY A 64 4.72 -8.32 -3.20
C GLY A 64 5.20 -9.63 -3.85
N LEU A 65 4.42 -10.19 -4.77
CA LEU A 65 4.80 -11.41 -5.50
C LEU A 65 5.99 -11.18 -6.43
N ALA A 66 5.98 -10.08 -7.19
CA ALA A 66 7.08 -9.72 -8.08
C ALA A 66 8.38 -9.45 -7.30
N GLY A 67 8.29 -8.73 -6.18
CA GLY A 67 9.39 -8.49 -5.27
C GLY A 67 9.96 -9.79 -4.68
N LEU A 68 9.09 -10.69 -4.23
CA LEU A 68 9.47 -11.96 -3.62
C LEU A 68 10.16 -12.88 -4.64
N ALA A 69 9.62 -12.96 -5.86
CA ALA A 69 10.20 -13.74 -6.94
C ALA A 69 11.59 -13.23 -7.32
N ALA A 70 11.73 -11.92 -7.59
CA ALA A 70 13.02 -11.34 -7.95
C ALA A 70 14.05 -11.46 -6.83
N TYR A 71 13.64 -11.26 -5.57
CA TYR A 71 14.51 -11.43 -4.41
C TYR A 71 15.02 -12.86 -4.32
N SER A 72 14.13 -13.85 -4.42
CA SER A 72 14.49 -15.26 -4.34
C SER A 72 15.45 -15.67 -5.46
N LEU A 73 15.28 -15.11 -6.66
CA LEU A 73 16.13 -15.39 -7.82
C LEU A 73 17.51 -14.73 -7.74
N LEU A 74 17.57 -13.47 -7.30
CA LEU A 74 18.77 -12.62 -7.48
C LEU A 74 19.46 -12.25 -6.17
N ALA A 75 18.71 -12.03 -5.10
CA ALA A 75 19.20 -11.42 -3.86
C ALA A 75 19.01 -12.26 -2.59
N GLY A 76 18.59 -13.53 -2.72
CA GLY A 76 18.40 -14.43 -1.58
C GLY A 76 19.62 -14.47 -0.64
N GLY A 77 19.36 -14.22 0.64
CA GLY A 77 20.37 -14.18 1.70
C GLY A 77 21.08 -12.83 1.87
N VAL A 78 20.75 -11.81 1.08
CA VAL A 78 21.31 -10.45 1.17
C VAL A 78 20.19 -9.48 1.55
N SER A 79 20.44 -8.57 2.50
CA SER A 79 19.46 -7.57 2.92
C SER A 79 20.06 -6.17 2.84
N LEU A 80 19.24 -5.18 2.50
CA LEU A 80 19.63 -3.77 2.55
C LEU A 80 20.09 -3.33 3.96
N VAL A 81 19.56 -3.95 5.02
CA VAL A 81 19.93 -3.63 6.42
C VAL A 81 21.39 -3.98 6.72
N ALA A 82 21.98 -4.91 5.96
CA ALA A 82 23.39 -5.27 6.11
C ALA A 82 24.36 -4.19 5.58
N ASP A 83 23.83 -3.08 5.05
CA ASP A 83 24.57 -1.91 4.54
C ASP A 83 25.70 -2.30 3.57
N PRO A 84 25.37 -2.89 2.42
CA PRO A 84 26.38 -3.36 1.46
C PRO A 84 27.21 -2.19 0.94
N THR A 85 28.53 -2.36 0.92
CA THR A 85 29.45 -1.33 0.45
C THR A 85 29.23 -1.01 -1.03
N ALA A 86 29.60 0.21 -1.43
CA ALA A 86 29.54 0.64 -2.83
C ALA A 86 30.30 -0.34 -3.75
N PHE A 87 29.74 -0.60 -4.93
CA PHE A 87 30.27 -1.54 -5.93
C PHE A 87 30.46 -3.00 -5.46
N SER A 88 29.84 -3.39 -4.35
CA SER A 88 29.85 -4.79 -3.90
C SER A 88 28.94 -5.67 -4.75
N THR A 89 29.26 -6.97 -4.80
CA THR A 89 28.40 -7.99 -5.41
C THR A 89 27.05 -8.11 -4.70
N ALA A 90 27.01 -7.94 -3.38
CA ALA A 90 25.79 -7.91 -2.58
C ALA A 90 24.88 -6.73 -2.98
N GLY A 91 25.45 -5.52 -3.09
CA GLY A 91 24.71 -4.34 -3.56
C GLY A 91 24.19 -4.52 -4.99
N LEU A 92 25.01 -5.06 -5.90
CA LEU A 92 24.61 -5.35 -7.28
C LEU A 92 23.41 -6.33 -7.33
N ARG A 93 23.44 -7.40 -6.52
CA ARG A 93 22.34 -8.37 -6.41
C ARG A 93 21.03 -7.72 -5.96
N LEU A 94 21.08 -6.85 -4.95
CA LEU A 94 19.92 -6.10 -4.47
C LEU A 94 19.37 -5.14 -5.54
N VAL A 95 20.24 -4.40 -6.23
CA VAL A 95 19.83 -3.50 -7.32
C VAL A 95 19.19 -4.28 -8.46
N ALA A 96 19.80 -5.40 -8.88
CA ALA A 96 19.23 -6.25 -9.93
C ALA A 96 17.84 -6.79 -9.54
N SER A 97 17.68 -7.26 -8.30
CA SER A 97 16.40 -7.69 -7.74
C SER A 97 15.35 -6.56 -7.74
N ALA A 98 15.72 -5.37 -7.27
CA ALA A 98 14.85 -4.20 -7.24
C ALA A 98 14.42 -3.74 -8.63
N THR A 99 15.36 -3.65 -9.58
CA THR A 99 15.06 -3.25 -10.96
C THR A 99 14.14 -4.26 -11.65
N LEU A 100 14.46 -5.56 -11.58
CA LEU A 100 13.64 -6.60 -12.20
C LEU A 100 12.21 -6.61 -11.63
N SER A 101 12.10 -6.61 -10.29
CA SER A 101 10.79 -6.62 -9.63
C SER A 101 9.95 -5.39 -9.94
N LEU A 102 10.55 -4.20 -10.04
CA LEU A 102 9.82 -2.97 -10.42
C LEU A 102 9.32 -3.02 -11.85
N VAL A 103 10.11 -3.55 -12.80
CA VAL A 103 9.66 -3.76 -14.18
C VAL A 103 8.46 -4.70 -14.21
N VAL A 104 8.57 -5.86 -13.55
CA VAL A 104 7.50 -6.86 -13.49
C VAL A 104 6.25 -6.30 -12.79
N THR A 105 6.42 -5.57 -11.69
CA THR A 105 5.31 -4.94 -10.96
C THR A 105 4.59 -3.92 -11.83
N SER A 106 5.35 -3.02 -12.46
CA SER A 106 4.80 -1.95 -13.29
C SER A 106 4.04 -2.53 -14.47
N TRP A 107 4.64 -3.51 -15.16
CA TRP A 107 3.98 -4.22 -16.24
C TRP A 107 2.73 -4.96 -15.76
N GLY A 108 2.81 -5.67 -14.64
CA GLY A 108 1.68 -6.40 -14.06
C GLY A 108 0.50 -5.49 -13.75
N MET A 109 0.74 -4.36 -13.07
CA MET A 109 -0.30 -3.37 -12.77
C MET A 109 -0.95 -2.77 -14.02
N ILE A 110 -0.16 -2.51 -15.07
CA ILE A 110 -0.69 -2.02 -16.36
C ILE A 110 -1.54 -3.10 -17.02
N ALA A 111 -1.05 -4.35 -17.05
CA ALA A 111 -1.74 -5.47 -17.69
C ALA A 111 -3.07 -5.83 -17.01
N THR A 112 -3.20 -5.59 -15.70
CA THR A 112 -4.42 -5.85 -14.93
C THR A 112 -5.31 -4.63 -14.72
N ASP A 113 -4.93 -3.46 -15.24
CA ASP A 113 -5.60 -2.17 -15.00
C ASP A 113 -5.76 -1.86 -13.48
N THR A 114 -4.72 -2.19 -12.71
CA THR A 114 -4.69 -1.96 -11.26
C THR A 114 -3.55 -1.02 -10.87
N VAL A 115 -3.32 0.03 -11.65
CA VAL A 115 -2.23 0.97 -11.37
C VAL A 115 -2.49 1.70 -10.05
N HIS A 116 -1.63 1.43 -9.07
CA HIS A 116 -1.59 2.15 -7.79
C HIS A 116 -0.13 2.36 -7.42
N ALA A 117 0.40 3.54 -7.73
CA ALA A 117 1.82 3.85 -7.61
C ALA A 117 2.46 3.49 -6.24
N PRO A 118 1.76 3.62 -5.08
CA PRO A 118 2.29 3.15 -3.80
C PRO A 118 2.70 1.67 -3.74
N ALA A 119 2.14 0.79 -4.59
CA ALA A 119 2.52 -0.62 -4.61
C ALA A 119 4.00 -0.84 -5.00
N CYS A 120 4.62 0.10 -5.72
CA CYS A 120 6.06 0.03 -6.02
C CYS A 120 6.92 0.07 -4.74
N ALA A 121 6.45 0.73 -3.67
CA ALA A 121 7.16 0.71 -2.38
C ALA A 121 7.15 -0.70 -1.76
N THR A 122 6.01 -1.41 -1.86
CA THR A 122 5.90 -2.82 -1.45
C THR A 122 6.87 -3.69 -2.22
N THR A 123 6.91 -3.53 -3.55
CA THR A 123 7.88 -4.23 -4.40
C THR A 123 9.30 -4.04 -3.90
N LEU A 124 9.73 -2.79 -3.66
CA LEU A 124 11.08 -2.48 -3.19
C LEU A 124 11.38 -3.06 -1.80
N ILE A 125 10.45 -2.96 -0.86
CA ILE A 125 10.61 -3.50 0.49
C ILE A 125 10.85 -5.01 0.45
N VAL A 126 10.12 -5.73 -0.40
CA VAL A 126 10.27 -7.17 -0.56
C VAL A 126 11.55 -7.49 -1.36
N SER A 127 11.79 -6.81 -2.49
CA SER A 127 12.91 -7.09 -3.39
C SER A 127 14.29 -6.75 -2.80
N LEU A 128 14.33 -5.85 -1.81
CA LEU A 128 15.55 -5.43 -1.10
C LEU A 128 15.82 -6.23 0.19
N GLY A 129 15.03 -7.26 0.46
CA GLY A 129 15.26 -8.15 1.59
C GLY A 129 14.86 -7.58 2.95
N LEU A 130 13.88 -6.67 2.99
CA LEU A 130 13.35 -6.12 4.25
C LEU A 130 12.18 -6.95 4.77
N LEU A 131 11.24 -7.33 3.89
CA LEU A 131 10.07 -8.17 4.18
C LEU A 131 9.92 -9.27 3.12
N SER A 132 10.94 -10.11 2.97
CA SER A 132 11.13 -10.99 1.81
C SER A 132 10.80 -12.47 2.03
N THR A 133 9.97 -12.79 3.01
CA THR A 133 9.40 -14.13 3.19
C THR A 133 7.94 -14.19 2.74
N PRO A 134 7.42 -15.35 2.31
CA PRO A 134 6.01 -15.49 1.93
C PRO A 134 5.03 -15.03 3.02
N LEU A 135 5.34 -15.31 4.28
CA LEU A 135 4.54 -14.86 5.42
C LEU A 135 4.54 -13.34 5.56
N GLN A 136 5.70 -12.69 5.41
CA GLN A 136 5.78 -11.22 5.49
C GLN A 136 5.03 -10.56 4.33
N VAL A 137 5.10 -11.12 3.12
CA VAL A 137 4.30 -10.64 1.97
C VAL A 137 2.81 -10.78 2.26
N ALA A 138 2.38 -11.92 2.81
CA ALA A 138 0.99 -12.12 3.22
C ALA A 138 0.55 -11.09 4.28
N VAL A 139 1.41 -10.79 5.27
CA VAL A 139 1.14 -9.75 6.27
C VAL A 139 0.95 -8.38 5.63
N ILE A 140 1.77 -8.01 4.64
CA ILE A 140 1.59 -6.75 3.90
C ILE A 140 0.23 -6.72 3.22
N VAL A 141 -0.11 -7.77 2.45
CA VAL A 141 -1.37 -7.84 1.69
C VAL A 141 -2.59 -7.80 2.62
N VAL A 142 -2.54 -8.51 3.75
CA VAL A 142 -3.57 -8.43 4.81
C VAL A 142 -3.66 -7.01 5.38
N GLY A 143 -2.52 -6.35 5.62
CA GLY A 143 -2.49 -4.96 6.08
C GLY A 143 -3.15 -3.99 5.09
N VAL A 144 -2.90 -4.16 3.78
CA VAL A 144 -3.55 -3.39 2.71
C VAL A 144 -5.06 -3.63 2.74
N ALA A 145 -5.48 -4.90 2.84
CA ALA A 145 -6.89 -5.27 2.87
C ALA A 145 -7.61 -4.67 4.08
N VAL A 146 -6.99 -4.70 5.27
CA VAL A 146 -7.51 -4.06 6.48
C VAL A 146 -7.64 -2.54 6.31
N LEU A 147 -6.61 -1.89 5.75
CA LEU A 147 -6.65 -0.45 5.48
C LEU A 147 -7.80 -0.08 4.54
N VAL A 148 -7.91 -0.81 3.43
CA VAL A 148 -8.95 -0.60 2.41
C VAL A 148 -10.35 -0.87 2.98
N ALA A 149 -10.51 -1.94 3.75
CA ALA A 149 -11.78 -2.27 4.40
C ALA A 149 -12.18 -1.20 5.42
N PHE A 150 -11.24 -0.72 6.24
CA PHE A 150 -11.48 0.37 7.18
C PHE A 150 -11.91 1.64 6.44
N HIS A 151 -11.22 2.00 5.36
CA HIS A 151 -11.57 3.14 4.54
C HIS A 151 -12.98 3.03 3.94
N ALA A 152 -13.35 1.86 3.39
CA ALA A 152 -14.67 1.60 2.82
C ALA A 152 -15.78 1.70 3.88
N LEU A 153 -15.54 1.16 5.08
CA LEU A 153 -16.49 1.23 6.20
C LEU A 153 -16.68 2.68 6.66
N ALA A 154 -15.60 3.45 6.76
CA ALA A 154 -15.66 4.86 7.15
C ALA A 154 -16.46 5.71 6.14
N LEU A 155 -16.26 5.49 4.84
CA LEU A 155 -17.06 6.15 3.79
C LEU A 155 -18.52 5.74 3.86
N SER A 156 -18.81 4.45 4.01
CA SER A 156 -20.18 3.92 4.11
C SER A 156 -20.93 4.48 5.34
N ALA A 157 -20.24 4.66 6.46
CA ALA A 157 -20.80 5.29 7.66
C ALA A 157 -21.06 6.79 7.44
N TYR A 158 -20.13 7.50 6.80
CA TYR A 158 -20.28 8.92 6.48
C TYR A 158 -21.48 9.17 5.56
N HIS A 159 -21.61 8.40 4.47
CA HIS A 159 -22.72 8.55 3.52
C HIS A 159 -24.07 8.35 4.21
N ARG A 160 -24.22 7.27 5.00
CA ARG A 160 -25.45 7.00 5.79
C ARG A 160 -25.79 8.11 6.79
N ALA A 161 -24.78 8.77 7.37
CA ALA A 161 -25.01 9.87 8.31
C ALA A 161 -25.42 11.18 7.60
N THR A 162 -25.04 11.36 6.33
CA THR A 162 -25.31 12.59 5.57
C THR A 162 -26.51 12.52 4.60
N GLU A 163 -26.91 11.32 4.15
CA GLU A 163 -28.10 11.14 3.30
C GLU A 163 -29.43 11.67 3.90
N PRO A 164 -29.70 11.57 5.23
CA PRO A 164 -30.92 12.10 5.82
C PRO A 164 -31.13 13.62 5.63
N PHE A 165 -30.08 14.36 5.26
CA PHE A 165 -30.11 15.82 5.13
C PHE A 165 -30.33 16.31 3.68
N ARG A 166 -30.41 15.41 2.68
CA ARG A 166 -30.49 15.78 1.25
C ARG A 166 -31.90 15.72 0.67
N THR A 167 -32.86 15.11 1.36
CA THR A 167 -34.28 15.13 0.99
C THR A 167 -35.00 16.30 1.66
N GLY A 168 -34.78 17.51 1.15
CA GLY A 168 -35.74 18.61 1.34
C GLY A 168 -36.87 18.46 0.30
N PRO A 169 -38.14 18.77 0.65
CA PRO A 169 -39.22 18.73 -0.33
C PRO A 169 -38.93 19.72 -1.46
N VAL A 170 -38.94 19.24 -2.69
CA VAL A 170 -39.15 20.13 -3.84
C VAL A 170 -40.66 20.31 -3.95
N ASP A 171 -41.18 21.27 -3.18
CA ASP A 171 -42.56 21.73 -3.32
C ASP A 171 -42.62 22.78 -4.44
N GLY A 172 -43.55 22.60 -5.39
CA GLY A 172 -44.01 23.63 -6.33
C GLY A 172 -43.91 23.26 -7.80
#